data_AF-A0A7J4QNX2-F1
#
_entry.id   AF-A0A7J4QNX2-F1
#
_cell.length_a   1.000
_cell.length_b   1.000
_cell.length_c   1.000
_cell.angle_alpha   90.00
_cell.angle_beta   90.00
_cell.angle_gamma   90.00
#
_symmetry.space_group_name_H-M   'P 1'
#
loop_
_entity.id
_entity.type
_entity.pdbx_description
1 polymer ?
#
loop_
_entity_poly.entity_id
_entity_poly.type
_entity_poly.pdbx_seq_one_letter_code
_entity_poly.pdbx_strand_id
1 'polypeptide(L)'
;MAKRGGVRRMNSRSRDAPVPREADDGPAPVRWDRGQDHLERFTGLIGQELEDELATVEERWRHWSKSRLVEAGLTLYDLKARPRGRLFGDPILIFEARDGGRLPVHRFSHGDMVILSRTRPWGEKTVEGLVLDRGPTRVRVVVGERPKGVRDGVWRLDRGANRVAHDRMADALLRLHDAGADDGTPLRDLLLGQVHDPASSAASPPSIGGR
;
A
#
# COMPACT_ATOMS: atom_id res chain seq x y z
N MET A 1 -11.34 -6.45 70.25
CA MET A 1 -10.43 -7.13 69.31
C MET A 1 -11.06 -7.12 67.92
N ALA A 2 -10.59 -6.28 67.01
CA ALA A 2 -11.16 -6.14 65.65
C ALA A 2 -10.40 -7.02 64.64
N LYS A 3 -11.13 -7.88 63.91
CA LYS A 3 -10.57 -8.73 62.84
C LYS A 3 -10.16 -7.87 61.64
N ARG A 4 -8.89 -7.97 61.22
CA ARG A 4 -8.35 -7.36 60.00
C ARG A 4 -9.00 -7.97 58.75
N GLY A 5 -9.45 -7.12 57.83
CA GLY A 5 -10.02 -7.50 56.54
C GLY A 5 -8.99 -8.20 55.64
N GLY A 6 -9.41 -9.28 55.00
CA GLY A 6 -8.60 -10.03 54.04
C GLY A 6 -8.58 -9.34 52.67
N VAL A 7 -7.40 -8.97 52.20
CA VAL A 7 -7.20 -8.45 50.84
C VAL A 7 -7.08 -9.63 49.88
N ARG A 8 -8.05 -9.80 48.98
CA ARG A 8 -7.95 -10.71 47.83
C ARG A 8 -7.21 -9.97 46.70
N ARG A 9 -6.02 -10.44 46.34
CA ARG A 9 -5.33 -10.00 45.11
C ARG A 9 -6.11 -10.53 43.90
N MET A 10 -6.66 -9.63 43.08
CA MET A 10 -7.14 -9.99 41.74
C MET A 10 -5.94 -10.35 40.86
N ASN A 11 -5.92 -11.59 40.41
CA ASN A 11 -4.89 -12.12 39.54
C ASN A 11 -5.21 -11.69 38.10
N SER A 12 -4.59 -10.62 37.61
CA SER A 12 -4.77 -10.09 36.25
C SER A 12 -3.93 -10.89 35.22
N ARG A 13 -4.12 -12.20 35.14
CA ARG A 13 -3.42 -13.07 34.19
C ARG A 13 -4.37 -14.04 33.51
N SER A 14 -5.20 -13.48 32.66
CA SER A 14 -5.78 -14.13 31.48
C SER A 14 -6.49 -13.04 30.67
N ARG A 15 -5.71 -12.10 30.13
CA ARG A 15 -6.15 -11.43 28.90
C ARG A 15 -5.79 -12.42 27.81
N ASP A 16 -6.76 -13.26 27.44
CA ASP A 16 -6.70 -13.89 26.12
C ASP A 16 -6.36 -12.76 25.13
N ALA A 17 -5.34 -12.99 24.31
CA ALA A 17 -5.08 -12.11 23.18
C ALA A 17 -6.41 -11.95 22.43
N PRO A 18 -6.78 -10.74 21.96
CA PRO A 18 -7.98 -10.58 21.17
C PRO A 18 -7.90 -11.58 20.02
N VAL A 19 -8.80 -12.57 20.02
CA VAL A 19 -8.99 -13.41 18.84
C VAL A 19 -9.33 -12.42 17.73
N PRO A 20 -8.57 -12.39 16.62
CA PRO A 20 -8.92 -11.56 15.48
C PRO A 20 -10.38 -11.89 15.15
N ARG A 21 -11.28 -10.92 15.32
CA ARG A 21 -12.65 -11.09 14.85
C ARG A 21 -12.53 -11.35 13.36
N GLU A 22 -13.09 -12.47 12.89
CA GLU A 22 -13.25 -12.73 11.47
C GLU A 22 -13.81 -11.44 10.84
N ALA A 23 -13.18 -10.98 9.77
CA ALA A 23 -13.63 -9.78 9.09
C ALA A 23 -15.11 -9.95 8.75
N ASP A 24 -15.93 -9.01 9.21
CA ASP A 24 -17.36 -8.99 8.87
C ASP A 24 -17.47 -8.67 7.37
N ASP A 25 -17.75 -9.70 6.57
CA ASP A 25 -17.99 -9.63 5.11
C ASP A 25 -19.31 -8.91 4.76
N GLY A 26 -20.09 -8.48 5.77
CA GLY A 26 -21.27 -7.66 5.57
C GLY A 26 -20.96 -6.27 5.01
N PRO A 27 -21.98 -5.44 4.72
CA PRO A 27 -21.77 -4.04 4.41
C PRO A 27 -21.22 -3.29 5.63
N ALA A 28 -20.31 -2.33 5.40
CA ALA A 28 -19.86 -1.43 6.47
C ALA A 28 -21.05 -0.61 7.01
N PRO A 29 -21.15 -0.42 8.34
CA PRO A 29 -22.22 0.38 8.92
C PRO A 29 -22.10 1.85 8.50
N VAL A 30 -23.24 2.53 8.39
CA VAL A 30 -23.30 3.97 8.08
C VAL A 30 -22.80 4.82 9.26
N ARG A 31 -22.91 4.29 10.49
CA ARG A 31 -22.48 4.94 11.72
C ARG A 31 -21.61 3.99 12.54
N TRP A 32 -20.51 4.52 13.07
CA TRP A 32 -19.57 3.79 13.91
C TRP A 32 -19.75 4.22 15.37
N ASP A 33 -20.19 3.31 16.22
CA ASP A 33 -20.34 3.61 17.65
C ASP A 33 -18.98 3.81 18.33
N ARG A 34 -17.94 3.12 17.86
CA ARG A 34 -16.56 3.28 18.32
C ARG A 34 -15.64 3.43 17.12
N GLY A 35 -14.81 4.47 17.12
CA GLY A 35 -13.81 4.69 16.05
C GLY A 35 -12.84 3.50 15.93
N GLN A 36 -12.55 2.81 17.03
CA GLN A 36 -11.73 1.60 17.02
C GLN A 36 -12.31 0.48 16.13
N ASP A 37 -13.63 0.32 16.09
CA ASP A 37 -14.27 -0.70 15.25
C ASP A 37 -14.09 -0.36 13.75
N HIS A 38 -14.11 0.93 13.40
CA HIS A 38 -13.78 1.41 12.05
C HIS A 38 -12.31 1.12 11.70
N LEU A 39 -11.39 1.48 12.60
CA LEU A 39 -9.95 1.26 12.42
C LEU A 39 -9.65 -0.23 12.19
N GLU A 40 -10.17 -1.10 13.05
CA GLU A 40 -9.95 -2.55 12.97
C GLU A 40 -10.47 -3.14 11.66
N ARG A 41 -11.72 -2.82 11.28
CA ARG A 41 -12.31 -3.35 10.04
C ARG A 41 -11.51 -2.93 8.81
N PHE A 42 -11.24 -1.63 8.64
CA PHE A 42 -10.55 -1.16 7.45
C PHE A 42 -9.07 -1.55 7.41
N THR A 43 -8.42 -1.71 8.56
CA THR A 43 -7.07 -2.29 8.62
C THR A 43 -7.08 -3.73 8.10
N GLY A 44 -8.07 -4.54 8.51
CA GLY A 44 -8.25 -5.89 8.01
C GLY A 44 -8.51 -5.94 6.50
N LEU A 45 -9.43 -5.10 6.01
CA LEU A 45 -9.77 -5.04 4.58
C LEU A 45 -8.59 -4.59 3.70
N ILE A 46 -7.81 -3.60 4.13
CA ILE A 46 -6.60 -3.17 3.40
C ILE A 46 -5.59 -4.33 3.33
N GLY A 47 -5.42 -5.06 4.43
CA GLY A 47 -4.53 -6.23 4.47
C GLY A 47 -4.98 -7.33 3.50
N GLN A 48 -6.27 -7.68 3.52
CA GLN A 48 -6.86 -8.67 2.62
C GLN A 48 -6.70 -8.28 1.14
N GLU A 49 -7.02 -7.03 0.78
CA GLU A 49 -6.85 -6.54 -0.60
C GLU A 49 -5.38 -6.63 -1.04
N LEU A 50 -4.43 -6.28 -0.18
CA LEU A 50 -3.01 -6.41 -0.49
C LEU A 50 -2.60 -7.88 -0.70
N GLU A 51 -3.08 -8.79 0.15
CA GLU A 51 -2.83 -10.22 0.02
C GLU A 51 -3.39 -10.78 -1.29
N ASP A 52 -4.61 -10.40 -1.67
CA ASP A 52 -5.27 -10.80 -2.92
C ASP A 52 -4.55 -10.25 -4.15
N GLU A 53 -4.10 -8.99 -4.11
CA GLU A 53 -3.29 -8.41 -5.18
C GLU A 53 -1.95 -9.15 -5.33
N LEU A 54 -1.27 -9.45 -4.22
CA LEU A 54 -0.01 -10.17 -4.21
C LEU A 54 -0.18 -11.60 -4.76
N ALA A 55 -1.19 -12.32 -4.30
CA ALA A 55 -1.51 -13.66 -4.75
C ALA A 55 -1.84 -13.68 -6.26
N THR A 56 -2.60 -12.70 -6.73
CA THR A 56 -2.94 -12.55 -8.15
C THR A 56 -1.69 -12.31 -9.01
N VAL A 57 -0.74 -11.50 -8.54
CA VAL A 57 0.52 -11.24 -9.25
C VAL A 57 1.40 -12.50 -9.28
N GLU A 58 1.51 -13.19 -8.14
CA GLU A 58 2.29 -14.42 -8.04
C GLU A 58 1.74 -15.55 -8.92
N GLU A 59 0.41 -15.71 -8.93
CA GLU A 59 -0.30 -16.68 -9.77
C GLU A 59 0.00 -16.46 -11.26
N ARG A 60 -0.04 -15.20 -11.70
CA ARG A 60 0.31 -14.84 -13.09
C ARG A 60 1.75 -15.21 -13.41
N TRP A 61 2.68 -14.93 -12.51
CA TRP A 61 4.09 -15.25 -12.73
C TRP A 61 4.36 -16.75 -12.83
N ARG A 62 3.69 -17.56 -12.01
CA ARG A 62 3.89 -19.01 -11.96
C ARG A 62 3.22 -19.73 -13.12
N HIS A 63 2.03 -19.30 -13.53
CA HIS A 63 1.18 -20.07 -14.44
C HIS A 63 0.99 -19.46 -15.83
N TRP A 64 1.30 -18.18 -16.06
CA TRP A 64 1.15 -17.57 -17.39
C TRP A 64 2.42 -17.74 -18.24
N SER A 65 2.21 -17.94 -19.55
CA SER A 65 3.30 -18.01 -20.52
C SER A 65 3.94 -16.63 -20.77
N LYS A 66 5.18 -16.62 -21.28
CA LYS A 66 5.90 -15.39 -21.65
C LYS A 66 5.09 -14.52 -22.61
N SER A 67 4.51 -15.08 -23.68
CA SER A 67 3.75 -14.28 -24.65
C SER A 67 2.47 -13.71 -24.04
N ARG A 68 1.76 -14.49 -23.21
CA ARG A 68 0.56 -14.01 -22.51
C ARG A 68 0.85 -12.83 -21.60
N LEU A 69 1.98 -12.84 -20.87
CA LEU A 69 2.38 -11.73 -20.00
C LEU A 69 2.72 -10.45 -20.79
N VAL A 70 3.37 -10.60 -21.96
CA VAL A 70 3.70 -9.48 -22.86
C VAL A 70 2.44 -8.93 -23.52
N GLU A 71 1.56 -9.79 -24.06
CA GLU A 71 0.30 -9.40 -24.70
C GLU A 71 -0.65 -8.70 -23.74
N ALA A 72 -0.70 -9.16 -22.48
CA ALA A 72 -1.42 -8.47 -21.41
C ALA A 72 -0.80 -7.11 -21.04
N GLY A 73 0.44 -6.85 -21.46
CA GLY A 73 1.20 -5.64 -21.18
C GLY A 73 1.69 -5.55 -19.74
N LEU A 74 1.87 -6.69 -19.06
CA LEU A 74 2.24 -6.77 -17.64
C LEU A 74 3.75 -6.96 -17.41
N THR A 75 4.45 -7.49 -18.42
CA THR A 75 5.88 -7.78 -18.32
C THR A 75 6.61 -7.32 -19.57
N LEU A 76 7.79 -6.74 -19.37
CA LEU A 76 8.77 -6.46 -20.42
C LEU A 76 10.01 -7.33 -20.21
N TYR A 77 10.52 -7.91 -21.29
CA TYR A 77 11.69 -8.77 -21.28
C TYR A 77 12.82 -8.17 -22.11
N ASP A 78 14.02 -8.73 -21.97
CA ASP A 78 15.16 -8.46 -22.83
C ASP A 78 15.52 -6.94 -22.85
N LEU A 79 15.45 -6.31 -21.68
CA LEU A 79 15.72 -4.89 -21.49
C LEU A 79 17.20 -4.65 -21.15
N LYS A 80 17.76 -3.55 -21.68
CA LYS A 80 19.01 -2.98 -21.16
C LYS A 80 18.65 -1.91 -20.13
N ALA A 81 19.41 -1.86 -19.03
CA ALA A 81 19.23 -0.85 -18.01
C ALA A 81 20.45 0.05 -17.86
N ARG A 82 20.22 1.32 -17.54
CA ARG A 82 21.29 2.27 -17.20
C ARG A 82 20.81 3.25 -16.14
N PRO A 83 21.68 3.64 -15.19
CA PRO A 83 21.35 4.69 -14.25
C PRO A 83 21.30 6.05 -14.97
N ARG A 84 20.34 6.91 -14.63
CA ARG A 84 20.29 8.29 -15.11
C ARG A 84 19.60 9.21 -14.10
N GLY A 85 20.41 9.87 -13.27
CA GLY A 85 19.93 10.85 -12.31
C GLY A 85 19.35 10.21 -11.05
N ARG A 86 18.72 11.06 -10.24
CA ARG A 86 18.09 10.71 -8.98
C ARG A 86 16.78 11.49 -8.81
N LEU A 87 15.87 10.95 -8.01
CA LEU A 87 14.66 11.64 -7.56
C LEU A 87 14.63 11.59 -6.03
N PHE A 88 14.62 12.74 -5.36
CA PHE A 88 14.66 12.83 -3.89
C PHE A 88 15.78 12.01 -3.22
N GLY A 89 16.91 11.83 -3.90
CA GLY A 89 18.03 11.01 -3.43
C GLY A 89 18.04 9.59 -4.00
N ASP A 90 16.90 9.06 -4.45
CA ASP A 90 16.79 7.69 -4.95
C ASP A 90 17.26 7.56 -6.40
N PRO A 91 18.05 6.52 -6.75
CA PRO A 91 18.49 6.27 -8.11
C PRO A 91 17.35 6.09 -9.11
N ILE A 92 17.47 6.74 -10.28
CA ILE A 92 16.61 6.48 -11.43
C ILE A 92 17.32 5.53 -12.39
N LEU A 93 16.64 4.45 -12.76
CA LEU A 93 17.05 3.51 -13.81
C LEU A 93 16.20 3.71 -15.05
N ILE A 94 16.83 3.67 -16.22
CA ILE A 94 16.16 3.70 -17.51
C ILE A 94 16.27 2.33 -18.13
N PHE A 95 15.12 1.76 -18.48
CA PHE A 95 14.99 0.52 -19.22
C PHE A 95 14.62 0.80 -20.66
N GLU A 96 15.39 0.25 -21.58
CA GLU A 96 15.22 0.37 -23.03
C GLU A 96 15.26 -1.03 -23.65
N ALA A 97 14.64 -1.23 -24.81
CA ALA A 97 14.79 -2.50 -25.53
C ALA A 97 16.27 -2.74 -25.85
N ARG A 98 16.73 -4.00 -25.76
CA ARG A 98 18.14 -4.36 -26.02
C ARG A 98 18.60 -3.94 -27.41
N ASP A 99 17.75 -4.13 -28.41
CA ASP A 99 17.96 -3.74 -29.81
C ASP A 99 17.87 -2.22 -30.05
N GLY A 100 17.47 -1.44 -29.05
CA GLY A 100 17.25 0.00 -29.17
C GLY A 100 15.96 0.39 -29.87
N GLY A 101 15.08 -0.57 -30.14
CA GLY A 101 13.79 -0.37 -30.78
C GLY A 101 12.70 0.15 -29.83
N ARG A 102 11.45 0.02 -30.30
CA ARG A 102 10.27 0.28 -29.47
C ARG A 102 10.03 -0.86 -28.49
N LEU A 103 9.55 -0.52 -27.31
CA LEU A 103 9.04 -1.48 -26.35
C LEU A 103 7.71 -2.07 -26.86
N PRO A 104 7.42 -3.35 -26.55
CA PRO A 104 6.08 -3.91 -26.68
C PRO A 104 5.02 -3.03 -25.99
N VAL A 105 3.77 -3.12 -26.45
CA VAL A 105 2.65 -2.43 -25.79
C VAL A 105 2.57 -2.91 -24.34
N HIS A 106 2.55 -1.97 -23.40
CA HIS A 106 2.56 -2.25 -21.97
C HIS A 106 1.61 -1.34 -21.21
N ARG A 107 1.13 -1.82 -20.05
CA ARG A 107 0.17 -1.12 -19.19
C ARG A 107 0.81 -0.41 -18.00
N PHE A 108 2.14 -0.35 -17.95
CA PHE A 108 2.84 0.46 -16.95
C PHE A 108 2.36 1.91 -16.97
N SER A 109 2.09 2.43 -15.78
CA SER A 109 1.63 3.78 -15.52
C SER A 109 2.50 4.44 -14.46
N HIS A 110 2.49 5.78 -14.42
CA HIS A 110 3.19 6.52 -13.36
C HIS A 110 2.70 6.06 -11.98
N GLY A 111 3.63 5.78 -11.07
CA GLY A 111 3.31 5.30 -9.72
C GLY A 111 3.04 3.80 -9.63
N ASP A 112 3.09 3.03 -10.72
CA ASP A 112 3.02 1.57 -10.62
C ASP A 112 4.26 1.02 -9.91
N MET A 113 4.04 0.07 -9.00
CA MET A 113 5.10 -0.77 -8.44
C MET A 113 5.58 -1.76 -9.51
N VAL A 114 6.89 -1.91 -9.63
CA VAL A 114 7.53 -2.83 -10.56
C VAL A 114 8.62 -3.63 -9.89
N ILE A 115 8.73 -4.89 -10.32
CA ILE A 115 9.75 -5.83 -9.88
C ILE A 115 10.78 -5.98 -10.99
N LEU A 116 12.03 -5.72 -10.64
CA LEU A 116 13.18 -5.84 -11.50
C LEU A 116 13.84 -7.20 -11.23
N SER A 117 14.04 -7.94 -12.31
CA SER A 117 14.55 -9.31 -12.29
C SER A 117 15.52 -9.52 -13.46
N ARG A 118 16.40 -10.52 -13.38
CA ARG A 118 17.22 -10.97 -14.51
C ARG A 118 16.50 -12.04 -15.32
N THR A 119 15.88 -13.00 -14.63
CA THR A 119 15.22 -14.15 -15.25
C THR A 119 13.84 -14.40 -14.67
N ARG A 120 13.76 -14.77 -13.39
CA ARG A 120 12.52 -15.19 -12.71
C ARG A 120 12.36 -14.43 -11.39
N PRO A 121 11.27 -13.66 -11.21
CA PRO A 121 11.08 -12.87 -9.99
C PRO A 121 10.82 -13.70 -8.72
N TRP A 122 10.52 -15.00 -8.82
CA TRP A 122 10.25 -15.89 -7.67
C TRP A 122 11.43 -16.79 -7.26
N GLY A 123 12.58 -16.69 -7.94
CA GLY A 123 13.74 -17.59 -7.71
C GLY A 123 15.09 -16.89 -7.61
N GLU A 124 15.11 -15.56 -7.63
CA GLU A 124 16.33 -14.76 -7.56
C GLU A 124 16.10 -13.52 -6.68
N LYS A 125 17.18 -12.84 -6.31
CA LYS A 125 17.07 -11.55 -5.61
C LYS A 125 16.51 -10.52 -6.58
N THR A 126 15.28 -10.08 -6.33
CA THR A 126 14.60 -9.02 -7.08
C THR A 126 14.86 -7.65 -6.45
N VAL A 127 14.61 -6.60 -7.23
CA VAL A 127 14.62 -5.21 -6.75
C VAL A 127 13.26 -4.59 -7.03
N GLU A 128 12.70 -3.93 -6.04
CA GLU A 128 11.43 -3.21 -6.18
C GLU A 128 11.69 -1.77 -6.62
N GLY A 129 10.79 -1.22 -7.43
CA GLY A 129 10.88 0.16 -7.89
C GLY A 129 9.54 0.74 -8.29
N LEU A 130 9.50 2.06 -8.45
CA LEU A 130 8.32 2.81 -8.82
C LEU A 130 8.49 3.38 -10.23
N VAL A 131 7.49 3.21 -11.10
CA VAL A 131 7.52 3.82 -12.43
C VAL A 131 7.42 5.34 -12.31
N LEU A 132 8.47 6.04 -12.76
CA LEU A 132 8.48 7.50 -12.85
C LEU A 132 7.73 7.99 -14.08
N ASP A 133 7.94 7.34 -15.22
CA ASP A 133 7.23 7.60 -16.47
C ASP A 133 7.52 6.50 -17.47
N ARG A 134 6.71 6.49 -18.53
CA ARG A 134 6.70 5.45 -19.53
C ARG A 134 6.50 6.05 -20.92
N GLY A 135 7.26 5.52 -21.88
CA GLY A 135 7.17 5.91 -23.28
C GLY A 135 7.35 4.70 -24.20
N PRO A 136 7.16 4.90 -25.51
CA PRO A 136 7.20 3.81 -26.48
C PRO A 136 8.60 3.18 -26.66
N THR A 137 9.66 3.81 -26.15
CA THR A 137 11.05 3.34 -26.29
C THR A 137 11.76 3.11 -24.96
N ARG A 138 11.18 3.58 -23.85
CA ARG A 138 11.80 3.47 -22.53
C ARG A 138 10.79 3.53 -21.39
N VAL A 139 11.13 2.91 -20.28
CA VAL A 139 10.47 3.09 -18.98
C VAL A 139 11.52 3.59 -17.98
N ARG A 140 11.18 4.62 -17.20
CA ARG A 140 12.02 5.13 -16.12
C ARG A 140 11.45 4.66 -14.79
N VAL A 141 12.32 4.11 -13.95
CA VAL A 141 11.95 3.53 -12.65
C VAL A 141 12.85 4.10 -11.58
N VAL A 142 12.26 4.55 -10.47
CA VAL A 142 12.98 4.93 -9.25
C VAL A 142 13.14 3.68 -8.40
N VAL A 143 14.34 3.42 -7.90
CA VAL A 143 14.62 2.30 -7.00
C VAL A 143 15.24 2.84 -5.71
N GLY A 144 14.97 2.21 -4.56
CA GLY A 144 15.55 2.65 -3.29
C GLY A 144 17.07 2.43 -3.24
N GLU A 145 17.55 1.30 -3.77
CA GLU A 145 18.98 1.03 -3.92
C GLU A 145 19.30 0.60 -5.35
N ARG A 146 20.42 1.09 -5.88
CA ARG A 146 20.89 0.72 -7.21
C ARG A 146 21.38 -0.74 -7.19
N PRO A 147 20.82 -1.64 -8.03
CA PRO A 147 21.34 -3.00 -8.14
C PRO A 147 22.78 -3.01 -8.68
N LYS A 148 23.58 -3.98 -8.22
CA LYS A 148 24.91 -4.21 -8.77
C LYS A 148 24.81 -4.62 -10.25
N GLY A 149 25.76 -4.14 -11.06
CA GLY A 149 25.82 -4.52 -12.48
C GLY A 149 24.61 -4.08 -13.31
N VAL A 150 24.03 -2.90 -13.04
CA VAL A 150 22.86 -2.38 -13.79
C VAL A 150 23.02 -2.51 -15.31
N ARG A 151 24.21 -2.24 -15.83
CA ARG A 151 24.49 -2.26 -17.28
C ARG A 151 24.77 -3.64 -17.85
N ASP A 152 24.94 -4.63 -16.99
CA ASP A 152 25.38 -5.97 -17.37
C ASP A 152 24.14 -6.83 -17.67
N GLY A 153 24.23 -7.69 -18.69
CA GLY A 153 23.17 -8.63 -19.03
C GLY A 153 21.85 -7.98 -19.46
N VAL A 154 20.77 -8.74 -19.32
CA VAL A 154 19.40 -8.29 -19.61
C VAL A 154 18.58 -8.18 -18.34
N TRP A 155 17.57 -7.35 -18.41
CA TRP A 155 16.59 -7.14 -17.35
C TRP A 155 15.20 -7.53 -17.83
N ARG A 156 14.42 -7.98 -16.86
CA ARG A 156 12.99 -8.21 -16.93
C ARG A 156 12.33 -7.21 -15.97
N LEU A 157 11.23 -6.63 -16.42
CA LEU A 157 10.42 -5.70 -15.63
C LEU A 157 8.99 -6.23 -15.57
N ASP A 158 8.52 -6.56 -14.37
CA ASP A 158 7.15 -7.03 -14.13
C ASP A 158 6.36 -6.00 -13.34
N ARG A 159 5.08 -5.83 -13.65
CA ARG A 159 4.16 -5.05 -12.80
C ARG A 159 3.88 -5.81 -11.51
N GLY A 160 4.15 -5.20 -10.37
CA GLY A 160 3.91 -5.75 -9.04
C GLY A 160 2.60 -5.25 -8.41
N ALA A 161 2.30 -5.76 -7.21
CA ALA A 161 1.23 -5.24 -6.37
C ALA A 161 1.63 -3.89 -5.74
N ASN A 162 0.69 -2.97 -5.55
CA ASN A 162 1.01 -1.60 -5.18
C ASN A 162 1.09 -1.40 -3.66
N ARG A 163 2.16 -1.93 -3.04
CA ARG A 163 2.38 -1.81 -1.58
C ARG A 163 2.35 -0.38 -1.06
N VAL A 164 2.88 0.57 -1.83
CA VAL A 164 2.93 1.99 -1.43
C VAL A 164 1.53 2.58 -1.27
N ALA A 165 0.57 2.18 -2.09
CA ALA A 165 -0.81 2.62 -1.91
C ALA A 165 -1.40 2.08 -0.60
N HIS A 166 -1.16 0.80 -0.32
CA HIS A 166 -1.62 0.15 0.92
C HIS A 166 -1.00 0.76 2.18
N ASP A 167 0.31 1.02 2.18
CA ASP A 167 1.00 1.69 3.28
C ASP A 167 0.43 3.09 3.52
N ARG A 168 0.13 3.84 2.45
CA ARG A 168 -0.50 5.17 2.55
C ARG A 168 -1.92 5.09 3.08
N MET A 169 -2.69 4.09 2.68
CA MET A 169 -4.05 3.87 3.19
C MET A 169 -4.01 3.53 4.68
N ALA A 170 -3.09 2.65 5.10
CA ALA A 170 -2.90 2.29 6.50
C ALA A 170 -2.46 3.50 7.35
N ASP A 171 -1.48 4.28 6.90
CA ASP A 171 -1.04 5.50 7.59
C ASP A 171 -2.15 6.55 7.67
N ALA A 172 -2.89 6.80 6.58
CA ALA A 172 -4.03 7.71 6.58
C ALA A 172 -5.12 7.27 7.57
N LEU A 173 -5.38 5.96 7.65
CA LEU A 173 -6.35 5.40 8.58
C LEU A 173 -5.87 5.56 10.03
N LEU A 174 -4.59 5.30 10.33
CA LEU A 174 -4.03 5.55 11.66
C LEU A 174 -4.13 7.02 12.05
N ARG A 175 -3.81 7.94 11.14
CA ARG A 175 -3.93 9.38 11.38
C ARG A 175 -5.36 9.85 11.62
N LEU A 176 -6.35 9.23 10.96
CA LEU A 176 -7.77 9.52 11.21
C LEU A 176 -8.18 9.17 12.65
N HIS A 177 -7.50 8.20 13.28
CA HIS A 177 -7.81 7.71 14.62
C HIS A 177 -6.82 8.17 15.70
N ASP A 178 -5.76 8.89 15.34
CA ASP A 178 -4.81 9.45 16.29
C ASP A 178 -5.47 10.57 17.11
N ALA A 179 -5.61 10.35 18.42
CA ALA A 179 -6.27 11.24 19.34
C ALA A 179 -5.36 12.40 19.84
N GLY A 180 -4.08 12.41 19.44
CA GLY A 180 -3.09 13.41 19.87
C GLY A 180 -3.10 14.72 19.07
N ALA A 181 -3.82 14.78 17.95
CA ALA A 181 -4.00 15.98 17.15
C ALA A 181 -5.39 16.57 17.45
N ASP A 182 -5.46 17.47 18.42
CA ASP A 182 -6.61 18.34 18.78
C ASP A 182 -7.99 17.68 18.73
N ASP A 183 -8.55 17.33 19.90
CA ASP A 183 -9.98 17.09 20.17
C ASP A 183 -10.83 16.87 18.90
N GLY A 184 -10.75 15.67 18.30
CA GLY A 184 -11.59 15.20 17.18
C GLY A 184 -12.08 16.28 16.21
N THR A 185 -11.39 16.48 15.09
CA THR A 185 -11.89 17.41 14.07
C THR A 185 -13.35 17.10 13.70
N PRO A 186 -14.23 18.11 13.48
CA PRO A 186 -15.62 17.87 13.06
C PRO A 186 -15.75 16.99 11.81
N LEU A 187 -14.71 16.97 10.96
CA LEU A 187 -14.61 16.09 9.80
C LEU A 187 -14.48 14.61 10.19
N ARG A 188 -13.69 14.28 11.22
CA ARG A 188 -13.56 12.91 11.72
C ARG A 188 -14.90 12.39 12.20
N ASP A 189 -15.61 13.17 13.02
CA ASP A 189 -16.91 12.77 13.55
C ASP A 189 -17.95 12.62 12.43
N LEU A 190 -17.90 13.48 11.41
CA LEU A 190 -18.72 13.34 10.20
C LEU A 190 -18.43 12.04 9.44
N LEU A 191 -17.15 11.72 9.20
CA LEU A 191 -16.74 10.49 8.51
C LEU A 191 -17.13 9.23 9.28
N LEU A 192 -17.10 9.28 10.62
CA LEU A 192 -17.51 8.17 11.48
C LEU A 192 -19.02 8.10 11.73
N GLY A 193 -19.80 9.08 11.25
CA GLY A 193 -21.24 9.18 11.51
C GLY A 193 -21.58 9.48 12.98
N GLN A 194 -20.66 10.11 13.71
CA GLN A 194 -20.74 10.43 15.13
C GLN A 194 -21.24 11.85 15.42
N VAL A 195 -21.61 12.62 14.39
CA VAL A 195 -22.19 13.97 14.55
C VAL A 195 -23.53 13.87 15.28
N HIS A 196 -23.62 14.50 16.45
CA HIS A 196 -24.82 14.47 17.30
C HIS A 196 -26.04 15.14 16.66
N ASP A 197 -25.86 16.31 16.02
CA ASP A 197 -26.93 17.04 15.31
C ASP A 197 -26.39 17.63 13.99
N PRO A 198 -26.52 16.90 12.88
CA PRO A 198 -26.06 17.35 11.58
C PRO A 198 -26.71 18.66 11.11
N ALA A 199 -27.97 18.90 11.47
CA ALA A 199 -28.71 20.07 11.03
C ALA A 199 -28.19 21.33 11.74
N SER A 200 -27.98 21.25 13.07
CA SER A 200 -27.39 22.35 13.83
C SER A 200 -25.92 22.59 13.45
N SER A 201 -25.14 21.54 13.20
CA SER A 201 -23.75 21.69 12.74
C SER A 201 -23.68 22.35 11.35
N ALA A 202 -24.59 22.00 10.42
CA ALA A 202 -24.65 22.60 9.09
C ALA A 202 -25.15 24.05 9.10
N ALA A 203 -25.97 24.44 10.07
CA ALA A 203 -26.47 25.81 10.24
C ALA A 203 -25.44 26.76 10.88
N SER A 204 -24.35 26.23 11.43
CA SER A 204 -23.32 27.04 12.07
C SER A 204 -22.50 27.80 11.02
N PRO A 205 -22.34 29.13 11.13
CA PRO A 205 -21.54 29.90 10.19
C PRO A 205 -20.05 29.50 10.30
N PRO A 206 -19.29 29.56 9.19
CA PRO A 206 -17.89 29.17 9.19
C PRO A 206 -17.07 30.10 10.10
N SER A 207 -16.45 29.55 11.14
CA SER A 207 -15.51 30.32 11.98
C SER A 207 -14.10 30.30 11.35
N ILE A 208 -13.94 30.98 10.21
CA ILE A 208 -12.61 31.18 9.61
C ILE A 208 -11.95 32.37 10.35
N GLY A 209 -11.47 32.09 11.56
CA GLY A 209 -10.66 33.04 12.33
C GLY A 209 -9.20 32.90 11.92
N GLY A 210 -8.77 33.66 10.91
CA GLY A 210 -7.35 33.83 10.63
C GLY A 210 -6.73 34.83 11.60
N ARG A 211 -5.70 34.41 12.33
CA ARG A 211 -4.64 35.31 12.84
C ARG A 211 -3.34 34.89 12.21
#